data_AF-A0A5K0UUU2-F1
#
_entry.id   AF-A0A5K0UUU2-F1
#
_cell.length_a   1.000
_cell.length_b   1.000
_cell.length_c   1.000
_cell.angle_alpha   90.00
_cell.angle_beta   90.00
_cell.angle_gamma   90.00
#
_symmetry.space_group_name_H-M   'P 1'
#
loop_
_entity.id
_entity.type
_entity.pdbx_description
1 polymer ?
#
loop_
_entity_poly.entity_id
_entity_poly.type
_entity_poly.pdbx_seq_one_letter_code
_entity_poly.pdbx_strand_id
1 'polypeptide(L)' 'MKGGKYLLVLDVVWQGIDIRVLVVPHPANGIKVVAVSRTLDACDAMQTSRNIKTEAMCWKDAIEG' A
#
# COMPACT_ATOMS: atom_id res chain seq x y z
N MET A 1 -6.77 -24.11 12.50
CA MET A 1 -5.48 -23.42 12.30
C MET A 1 -5.67 -21.95 12.66
N LYS A 2 -4.89 -21.38 13.59
CA LYS A 2 -4.89 -19.92 13.82
C LYS A 2 -4.29 -19.29 12.56
N GLY A 3 -5.10 -18.67 11.71
CA GLY A 3 -4.62 -17.98 10.51
C GLY A 3 -3.58 -16.91 10.89
N GLY A 4 -2.43 -16.92 10.23
CA GLY A 4 -1.41 -15.89 10.41
C GLY A 4 -1.92 -14.52 9.94
N LYS A 5 -1.39 -13.44 10.54
CA LYS A 5 -1.59 -12.09 10.02
C LYS A 5 -0.46 -11.79 9.05
N TYR A 6 -0.78 -11.28 7.87
CA TYR A 6 0.19 -10.97 6.83
C TYR A 6 0.04 -9.53 6.36
N LEU A 7 1.16 -8.88 6.07
CA LEU A 7 1.21 -7.56 5.45
C LEU A 7 1.99 -7.69 4.15
N LEU A 8 1.34 -7.41 3.03
CA LEU A 8 2.01 -7.29 1.74
C LEU A 8 2.25 -5.80 1.45
N VAL A 9 3.51 -5.42 1.27
CA VAL A 9 3.89 -4.08 0.85
C VAL A 9 4.38 -4.14 -0.60
N LEU A 10 3.70 -3.41 -1.47
CA LEU A 10 4.09 -3.22 -2.86
C LEU A 10 4.75 -1.84 -2.95
N ASP A 11 6.08 -1.82 -3.01
CA ASP A 11 6.83 -0.57 -3.14
C ASP A 11 7.00 -0.19 -4.62
N VAL A 12 6.87 1.10 -4.90
CA VAL A 12 7.05 1.71 -6.23
C VAL A 12 6.08 1.18 -7.31
N VAL A 13 4.78 1.23 -7.04
CA VAL A 13 3.75 0.95 -8.04
C VAL A 13 3.61 2.14 -8.99
N TRP A 14 3.93 1.93 -10.28
CA TRP A 14 3.91 2.99 -11.30
C TRP A 14 2.57 3.10 -12.05
N GLN A 15 1.84 2.00 -12.17
CA GLN A 15 0.53 1.93 -12.83
C GLN A 15 -0.44 1.18 -11.93
N GLY A 16 -1.74 1.52 -12.00
CA GLY A 16 -2.76 0.85 -11.19
C GLY A 16 -2.77 -0.67 -11.44
N ILE A 17 -2.71 -1.44 -10.36
CA ILE A 17 -2.80 -2.90 -10.37
C ILE A 17 -4.18 -3.30 -9.85
N ASP A 18 -4.84 -4.27 -10.51
CA ASP A 18 -6.03 -4.89 -9.92
C ASP A 18 -5.62 -5.78 -8.75
N ILE A 19 -5.88 -5.30 -7.52
CA ILE A 19 -5.55 -6.01 -6.28
C ILE A 19 -6.28 -7.35 -6.18
N ARG A 20 -7.38 -7.56 -6.91
CA ARG A 20 -8.10 -8.85 -6.95
C ARG A 20 -7.36 -9.91 -7.76
N VAL A 21 -6.46 -9.49 -8.65
CA VAL A 21 -5.66 -10.39 -9.51
C VAL A 21 -4.35 -10.78 -8.83
N LEU A 22 -3.86 -9.93 -7.91
CA LEU A 22 -2.80 -10.34 -6.99
C LEU A 22 -3.29 -11.60 -6.26
N VAL A 23 -2.56 -12.70 -6.43
CA VAL A 23 -2.81 -13.99 -5.75
C VAL A 23 -2.42 -13.86 -4.28
N VAL A 24 -3.08 -12.93 -3.62
CA VAL A 24 -3.13 -12.80 -2.18
C VAL A 24 -4.27 -13.74 -1.78
N PRO A 25 -4.08 -14.62 -0.78
CA PRO A 25 -5.19 -15.39 -0.25
C PRO A 25 -6.33 -14.41 0.02
N HIS A 26 -7.49 -14.63 -0.62
CA HIS A 26 -8.69 -13.79 -0.49
C HIS A 26 -8.81 -13.33 0.97
N PRO A 27 -9.07 -12.04 1.27
CA PRO A 27 -8.89 -11.45 2.61
C PRO A 27 -9.79 -12.13 3.65
N ALA A 28 -9.37 -13.30 4.08
CA ALA A 28 -9.95 -14.11 5.11
C ALA A 28 -9.16 -13.74 6.35
N ASN A 29 -9.66 -12.74 7.07
CA ASN A 29 -9.24 -12.33 8.40
C ASN A 29 -7.72 -12.33 8.66
N GLY A 30 -7.07 -11.19 8.40
CA GLY A 30 -5.70 -10.94 8.88
C GLY A 30 -4.68 -10.48 7.85
N ILE A 31 -5.08 -10.33 6.58
CA ILE A 31 -4.20 -9.86 5.51
C ILE A 31 -4.47 -8.38 5.22
N LYS A 32 -3.40 -7.57 5.17
CA LYS A 32 -3.43 -6.19 4.71
C LYS A 32 -2.50 -6.03 3.51
N VAL A 33 -2.92 -5.23 2.53
CA VAL A 33 -2.09 -4.85 1.38
C VAL A 33 -1.86 -3.35 1.47
N VAL A 34 -0.62 -2.93 1.37
CA VAL A 34 -0.20 -1.52 1.29
C VAL A 34 0.53 -1.36 -0.03
N ALA A 35 0.04 -0.45 -0.87
CA ALA A 35 0.72 -0.07 -2.10
C ALA A 35 1.29 1.34 -1.93
N VAL A 36 2.55 1.51 -2.31
CA VAL A 36 3.25 2.79 -2.28
C VAL A 36 3.51 3.21 -3.72
N SER A 37 3.14 4.45 -4.04
CA SER A 37 3.37 5.06 -5.36
C SER A 37 3.89 6.48 -5.21
N ARG A 38 4.50 6.99 -6.28
CA ARG A 38 4.92 8.40 -6.39
C ARG A 38 3.74 9.33 -6.70
N THR A 39 2.63 8.79 -7.17
CA THR A 39 1.45 9.56 -7.59
C THR A 39 0.19 9.01 -6.97
N LEU A 40 -0.73 9.88 -6.56
CA LEU A 40 -2.04 9.46 -6.07
C LEU A 40 -2.88 8.79 -7.16
N ASP A 41 -2.79 9.24 -8.40
CA ASP A 41 -3.54 8.70 -9.54
C ASP A 41 -3.35 7.17 -9.72
N ALA A 42 -2.11 6.70 -9.53
CA ALA A 42 -1.81 5.27 -9.56
C ALA A 42 -2.52 4.52 -8.41
N CYS A 43 -2.63 5.13 -7.23
CA CYS A 43 -3.37 4.58 -6.09
C CYS A 43 -4.89 4.62 -6.29
N ASP A 44 -5.42 5.69 -6.87
CA ASP A 44 -6.86 5.83 -7.18
C ASP A 44 -7.31 4.76 -8.19
N ALA A 45 -6.49 4.47 -9.19
CA ALA A 45 -6.74 3.42 -10.17
C ALA A 45 -6.83 2.01 -9.55
N MET A 46 -6.23 1.79 -8.38
CA MET A 46 -6.26 0.50 -7.66
C MET A 46 -7.52 0.28 -6.83
N GLN A 47 -8.43 1.27 -6.75
CA GLN A 47 -9.65 1.20 -5.95
C GLN A 47 -9.40 0.73 -4.50
N THR A 48 -8.33 1.24 -3.88
CA THR A 48 -7.99 0.87 -2.51
C THR A 48 -9.07 1.32 -1.54
N SER A 49 -9.16 0.66 -0.38
CA SER A 49 -10.12 1.06 0.66
C SER A 49 -9.76 2.42 1.30
N ARG A 50 -8.50 2.85 1.22
CA ARG A 50 -8.01 4.11 1.77
C ARG A 50 -6.74 4.56 1.06
N ASN A 51 -6.77 5.76 0.49
CA ASN A 51 -5.59 6.45 -0.02
C ASN A 51 -5.06 7.45 1.02
N ILE A 52 -3.74 7.49 1.17
CA ILE A 52 -3.03 8.41 2.08
C ILE A 52 -2.00 9.16 1.24
N LYS A 53 -2.16 10.49 1.15
CA LYS A 53 -1.14 11.36 0.58
C LYS A 53 -0.08 11.63 1.64
N THR A 54 1.17 11.35 1.32
CA THR A 54 2.32 11.77 2.13
C THR A 54 3.03 12.92 1.42
N GLU A 55 3.63 13.81 2.19
CA GLU A 55 4.44 14.91 1.68
C GLU A 55 5.91 14.66 2.02
N ALA A 56 6.80 15.25 1.22
CA ALA A 56 8.23 15.17 1.52
C ALA A 56 8.49 15.80 2.88
N MET A 57 9.21 15.06 3.73
CA MET A 57 9.66 15.58 5.01
C MET A 57 10.62 16.75 4.76
N CYS A 58 10.49 17.84 5.52
CA CYS A 58 11.45 18.92 5.47
C CYS A 58 12.82 18.40 5.93
N TRP A 59 13.88 18.95 5.34
CA TRP A 59 15.25 18.55 5.70
C TRP A 59 15.53 18.63 7.19
N LYS A 60 15.04 19.67 7.89
CA LYS A 60 15.27 19.80 9.34
C LYS A 60 14.73 18.59 10.12
N ASP A 61 13.48 18.22 9.87
CA ASP A 61 12.83 17.10 10.55
C ASP A 61 13.48 15.75 10.19
N ALA A 62 14.04 15.64 8.98
CA ALA A 62 14.69 14.41 8.51
C ALA A 62 16.04 14.13 9.19
N ILE A 63 16.73 15.17 9.68
CA ILE A 63 18.06 15.03 10.32
C ILE A 63 17.94 14.96 11.85
N GLU A 64 16.80 15.36 12.42
CA GLU A 64 16.53 15.34 13.87
C GLU A 64 16.02 13.97 14.37
N GLY A 65 15.95 12.96 13.49
CA GLY A 65 15.46 11.60 13.76
C GLY A 65 16.49 10.63 14.35
#